data_AF-A0A2T2VDU3-F1
#
_entry.id   AF-A0A2T2VDU3-F1
#
_cell.length_a   1.000
_cell.length_b   1.000
_cell.length_c   1.000
_cell.angle_alpha   90.00
_cell.angle_beta   90.00
_cell.angle_gamma   90.00
#
_symmetry.space_group_name_H-M   'P 1'
#
loop_
_entity.id
_entity.type
_entity.pdbx_description
1 polymer ?
#
loop_
_entity_poly.entity_id
_entity_poly.type
_entity_poly.pdbx_seq_one_letter_code
_entity_poly.pdbx_strand_id
1 'polypeptide(L)' 'MADVRPDEVSEILRQELSEFKTETDLQEVGTVLQVGDGIARIYGLSSVRAGELIEFEQGTQG' A
#
# COMPACT_ATOMS: atom_id res chain seq x y z
N MET A 1 -32.39 9.75 11.94
CA MET A 1 -31.76 9.74 10.59
C MET A 1 -30.47 10.52 10.76
N ALA A 2 -29.33 9.92 10.46
CA ALA A 2 -28.04 10.54 10.71
C ALA A 2 -27.92 11.79 9.83
N ASP A 3 -27.88 12.96 10.47
CA ASP A 3 -27.52 14.23 9.86
C ASP A 3 -26.03 14.14 9.50
N VAL A 4 -25.73 13.53 8.35
CA VAL A 4 -24.38 13.54 7.79
C VAL A 4 -24.12 14.99 7.36
N ARG A 5 -23.35 15.72 8.16
CA ARG A 5 -22.93 17.10 7.85
C ARG A 5 -21.96 17.04 6.67
N PRO A 6 -22.37 17.48 5.47
CA PRO A 6 -21.52 17.39 4.28
C PRO A 6 -20.26 18.25 4.41
N ASP A 7 -20.32 19.30 5.24
CA ASP A 7 -19.21 20.20 5.51
C ASP A 7 -18.04 19.49 6.19
N GLU A 8 -18.29 18.67 7.21
CA GLU A 8 -17.22 17.89 7.89
C GLU A 8 -16.59 16.87 6.95
N VAL A 9 -17.40 16.18 6.14
CA VAL A 9 -16.90 15.21 5.15
C VAL A 9 -16.04 15.92 4.10
N SER A 10 -16.44 17.11 3.68
CA SER A 10 -15.70 17.93 2.71
C SER A 10 -14.39 18.48 3.29
N GLU A 11 -14.37 18.84 4.57
CA GLU A 11 -13.16 19.29 5.27
C GLU A 11 -12.15 18.15 5.42
N ILE A 12 -12.60 16.97 5.84
CA ILE A 12 -11.75 15.77 5.97
C ILE A 12 -11.15 15.40 4.61
N LEU A 13 -11.95 15.36 3.55
CA LEU A 13 -11.46 15.06 2.19
C LEU A 13 -10.44 16.10 1.68
N ARG A 14 -10.66 17.40 1.97
CA ARG A 14 -9.69 18.44 1.61
C ARG A 14 -8.40 18.33 2.41
N GLN A 15 -8.48 17.94 3.67
CA GLN A 15 -7.30 17.73 4.50
C GLN A 15 -6.47 16.55 3.99
N GLU A 16 -7.10 15.39 3.73
CA GLU A 16 -6.46 14.21 3.12
C GLU A 16 -5.81 14.55 1.78
N LEU A 17 -6.48 15.31 0.91
CA LEU A 17 -5.92 15.76 -0.37
C LEU A 17 -4.76 16.76 -0.21
N SER A 18 -4.76 17.56 0.86
CA SER A 18 -3.67 18.51 1.15
C SER A 18 -2.46 17.79 1.75
N GLU A 19 -2.69 16.71 2.50
CA GLU A 19 -1.67 15.82 3.05
C GLU A 19 -1.18 14.79 2.04
N PHE A 20 -1.90 14.59 0.92
CA PHE A 20 -1.48 13.82 -0.24
C PHE A 20 -0.31 14.51 -0.95
N LYS A 21 0.84 14.53 -0.29
CA LYS A 21 2.12 14.76 -0.92
C LYS A 21 2.38 13.54 -1.78
N THR A 22 2.71 13.79 -3.05
CA THR A 22 3.33 12.78 -3.90
C THR A 22 4.72 12.48 -3.31
N GLU A 23 4.78 11.69 -2.24
CA GLU A 23 6.01 11.06 -1.79
C GLU A 23 6.46 10.18 -2.94
N THR A 24 7.49 10.65 -3.65
CA THR A 24 8.22 9.83 -4.60
C THR A 24 9.09 8.90 -3.76
N ASP A 25 8.45 7.95 -3.10
CA ASP A 25 9.15 6.89 -2.41
C ASP A 25 9.76 5.98 -3.46
N LEU A 26 11.08 5.80 -3.36
CA LEU A 26 11.80 4.82 -4.16
C LEU A 26 11.38 3.43 -3.68
N GLN A 27 10.32 2.91 -4.28
CA GLN A 27 9.84 1.56 -4.02
C GLN A 27 10.63 0.58 -4.87
N GLU A 28 11.15 -0.47 -4.23
CA GLU A 28 11.73 -1.59 -4.97
C GLU A 28 10.61 -2.54 -5.37
N VAL A 29 10.55 -2.88 -6.66
CA VAL A 29 9.52 -3.76 -7.20
C VAL A 29 10.15 -5.08 -7.64
N GLY A 30 9.57 -6.19 -7.19
CA GLY A 30 9.94 -7.54 -7.61
C GLY A 30 8.88 -8.17 -8.51
N THR A 31 9.22 -9.28 -9.15
CA THR A 31 8.27 -10.10 -9.93
C THR A 31 8.07 -11.44 -9.25
N VAL A 32 6.80 -11.79 -8.98
CA VAL A 32 6.44 -13.10 -8.43
C VAL A 32 6.63 -14.16 -9.52
N LEU A 33 7.49 -15.14 -9.26
CA LEU A 33 7.72 -16.27 -10.17
C LEU A 33 6.75 -17.42 -9.91
N GLN A 34 6.44 -17.67 -8.64
CA GLN A 34 5.60 -18.80 -8.24
C GLN A 34 4.90 -18.50 -6.90
N VAL A 35 3.68 -18.99 -6.75
CA VAL A 35 2.92 -18.99 -5.49
C VAL A 35 2.41 -20.40 -5.24
N GLY A 36 2.54 -20.89 -4.01
CA GLY A 36 1.99 -22.19 -3.59
C GLY A 36 1.96 -22.31 -2.07
N ASP A 37 0.86 -22.84 -1.52
CA ASP A 37 0.67 -23.10 -0.08
C ASP A 37 1.02 -21.91 0.83
N GLY A 38 0.68 -20.69 0.40
CA GLY A 38 0.98 -19.45 1.13
C GLY A 38 2.44 -19.00 1.06
N ILE A 39 3.27 -19.64 0.24
CA ILE A 39 4.66 -19.26 -0.01
C ILE A 39 4.76 -18.69 -1.42
N ALA A 40 5.26 -17.45 -1.54
CA ALA A 40 5.58 -16.82 -2.81
C ALA A 40 7.10 -16.83 -3.04
N ARG A 41 7.52 -17.12 -4.27
CA ARG A 41 8.91 -16.97 -4.72
C ARG A 41 8.99 -15.74 -5.61
N ILE A 42 9.70 -14.72 -5.13
CA ILE A 42 9.84 -13.43 -5.80
C ILE A 42 11.26 -13.31 -6.31
N TYR A 43 11.41 -12.76 -7.52
CA TYR A 43 12.69 -12.36 -8.08
C TYR A 43 12.80 -10.84 -8.06
N GLY A 44 13.95 -10.32 -7.63
CA GLY A 44 14.16 -8.90 -7.34
C GLY A 44 14.21 -8.65 -5.84
N LEU A 45 13.76 -7.46 -5.41
CA LEU A 45 13.74 -7.03 -4.00
C LEU A 45 15.10 -7.23 -3.29
N SER A 46 16.17 -6.77 -3.93
CA SER A 46 17.55 -6.91 -3.44
C SER A 46 17.83 -6.15 -2.14
N SER A 47 17.03 -5.14 -1.81
CA SER A 47 17.15 -4.32 -0.59
C SER A 47 16.30 -4.84 0.57
N VAL A 48 15.44 -5.84 0.34
CA VAL A 48 14.51 -6.33 1.36
C VAL A 48 15.24 -7.06 2.48
N ARG A 49 14.76 -6.89 3.71
CA ARG A 49 15.33 -7.54 4.89
C ARG A 49 14.51 -8.76 5.29
N ALA A 50 15.17 -9.71 5.94
CA ALA A 50 14.47 -10.85 6.51
C ALA A 50 13.46 -10.39 7.58
N GLY A 51 12.19 -10.79 7.42
CA GLY A 51 11.09 -10.41 8.31
C GLY A 51 10.41 -9.09 7.96
N GLU A 52 10.75 -8.48 6.83
CA GLU A 52 10.03 -7.34 6.26
C GLU A 52 8.74 -7.82 5.58
N LEU A 53 7.66 -7.06 5.71
CA LEU A 53 6.38 -7.33 5.03
C LEU A 53 6.42 -6.74 3.63
N ILE A 54 6.13 -7.57 2.64
CA ILE A 54 6.02 -7.20 1.24
C ILE A 54 4.53 -7.06 0.90
N GLU A 55 4.17 -5.93 0.31
CA GLU A 55 2.84 -5.73 -0.26
C GLU A 55 2.79 -6.29 -1.68
N PHE A 56 1.84 -7.17 -1.91
CA PHE A 56 1.55 -7.73 -3.23
C PHE A 56 0.52 -6.85 -3.94
N GLU A 57 0.51 -6.87 -5.28
CA GLU A 57 -0.44 -6.10 -6.11
C GLU A 57 -1.92 -6.34 -5.76
N GLN A 58 -2.23 -7.50 -5.16
CA GLN A 58 -3.59 -7.86 -4.72
C GLN A 58 -3.97 -7.25 -3.35
N GLY A 59 -3.12 -6.40 -2.77
CA GLY A 59 -3.32 -5.80 -1.43
C GLY A 59 -3.11 -6.80 -0.28
N THR A 60 -2.55 -7.97 -0.57
CA THR A 60 -2.12 -8.93 0.45
C THR A 60 -0.73 -8.57 0.92
N GLN A 61 -0.39 -8.82 2.18
CA GLN A 61 0.93 -8.56 2.74
C GLN A 61 1.54 -9.86 3.28
N GLY A 62 2.83 -10.10 3.06
CA GLY A 62 3.52 -11.30 3.54
C GLY A 62 5.01 -11.30 3.32
#